data_AF-W7L876-F1
#
_entry.id   AF-W7L876-F1
#
_cell.length_a   1.000
_cell.length_b   1.000
_cell.length_c   1.000
_cell.angle_alpha   90.00
_cell.angle_beta   90.00
_cell.angle_gamma   90.00
#
_symmetry.space_group_name_H-M   'P 1'
#
loop_
_entity.id
_entity.type
_entity.pdbx_description
1 polymer ?
#
loop_
_entity_poly.entity_id
_entity_poly.type
_entity_poly.pdbx_seq_one_letter_code
_entity_poly.pdbx_strand_id
1 'polypeptide(L)'
;MTQIVSGADIYGQGSWIDSKAPPVPDDACRLLKMLAEATPGFTKNLAVLNTVAFTGSSDTIVPGPLKSAVIAAALHAMSGIVANELFELRDGESSSRTVSVNTDHAAFWLGSVGMTRRNGQTVQDLGKDGKLGAIFPKDLQGDIFGTPLRLRATANYETKDEGVWFQLHGSLGADPVLQTIGIDPSLECSSNDEATRVIAEHVRKFGAHELEMMYLVQGLCGTICYTPGGWKQTRMAKDLAKHPLINYKLQTHAVPTPAIPLPVSADKRPLAGIKVVELVRIIAGPVIGTTLAALGADVIRVNCSRLPDFNGLQLTLNAGVRTVDIDLAKDDEVKHLFALVADADVFVQGYRPGVIANKGLSLENLLEIAGKRGKGMVYVEENCYGPNGPMAERPGWQQIADAASGCSYVTGRSLGHKDGTCVLPALPVPDMLTGLIGCIGTMMAI
;
A
#
# COMPACT_ATOMS: atom_id res chain seq x y z
N MET A 1 11.21 31.71 6.73
CA MET A 1 11.34 30.26 6.43
C MET A 1 10.32 29.53 7.27
N THR A 2 9.63 28.55 6.70
CA THR A 2 8.74 27.66 7.45
C THR A 2 9.55 26.82 8.44
N GLN A 3 9.09 26.70 9.69
CA GLN A 3 9.70 25.86 10.71
C GLN A 3 8.76 24.71 11.06
N ILE A 4 9.30 23.50 11.26
CA ILE A 4 8.53 22.37 11.78
C ILE A 4 8.41 22.57 13.30
N VAL A 5 7.18 22.65 13.80
CA VAL A 5 6.85 22.86 15.21
C VAL A 5 5.93 21.76 15.72
N SER A 6 5.85 21.61 17.05
CA SER A 6 4.92 20.65 17.66
C SER A 6 3.48 20.96 17.23
N GLY A 7 2.77 19.93 16.76
CA GLY A 7 1.35 20.01 16.43
C GLY A 7 0.44 19.59 17.59
N ALA A 8 1.00 19.37 18.79
CA ALA A 8 0.33 18.67 19.88
C ALA A 8 -1.04 19.27 20.27
N ASP A 9 -1.17 20.60 20.28
CA ASP A 9 -2.42 21.26 20.67
C ASP A 9 -3.52 21.09 19.61
N ILE A 10 -3.13 20.92 18.34
CA ILE A 10 -4.04 20.82 17.20
C ILE A 10 -4.35 19.34 16.95
N TYR A 11 -3.33 18.54 16.60
CA TYR A 11 -3.46 17.16 16.15
C TYR A 11 -3.07 16.12 17.21
N GLY A 12 -2.83 16.55 18.45
CA GLY A 12 -2.51 15.70 19.60
C GLY A 12 -1.05 15.24 19.66
N GLN A 13 -0.70 14.59 20.77
CA GLN A 13 0.69 14.32 21.14
C GLN A 13 1.48 13.57 20.05
N GLY A 14 2.73 14.00 19.85
CA GLY A 14 3.67 13.40 18.90
C GLY A 14 3.47 13.81 17.43
N SER A 15 2.46 14.64 17.14
CA SER A 15 2.25 15.27 15.83
C SER A 15 3.16 16.50 15.63
N TRP A 16 3.43 16.82 14.36
CA TRP A 16 4.27 17.92 13.93
C TRP A 16 3.64 18.61 12.73
N ILE A 17 3.76 19.93 12.68
CA ILE A 17 3.19 20.77 11.62
C ILE A 17 4.21 21.80 11.16
N ASP A 18 3.98 22.37 9.99
CA ASP A 18 4.66 23.59 9.59
C ASP A 18 4.02 24.80 10.27
N SER A 19 4.83 25.68 10.86
CA SER A 19 4.38 26.94 11.47
C SER A 19 3.67 27.86 10.47
N LYS A 20 4.02 27.72 9.19
CA LYS A 20 3.32 28.31 8.05
C LYS A 20 3.35 27.31 6.90
N ALA A 21 2.19 26.84 6.46
CA ALA A 21 2.09 25.93 5.33
C ALA A 21 2.67 26.60 4.06
N PRO A 22 3.71 26.03 3.44
CA PRO A 22 4.17 26.47 2.13
C PRO A 22 3.20 26.03 1.03
N PRO A 23 3.23 26.64 -0.16
CA PRO A 23 2.52 26.12 -1.32
C PRO A 23 2.87 24.66 -1.59
N VAL A 24 1.90 23.84 -1.98
CA VAL A 24 2.08 22.39 -2.20
C VAL A 24 3.26 22.05 -3.14
N PRO A 25 3.47 22.74 -4.29
CA PRO A 25 4.63 22.50 -5.13
C PRO A 25 5.98 22.77 -4.45
N ASP A 26 6.07 23.87 -3.69
CA ASP A 26 7.29 24.23 -2.96
C ASP A 26 7.58 23.21 -1.85
N ASP A 27 6.52 22.73 -1.20
CA ASP A 27 6.60 21.72 -0.16
C ASP A 27 7.03 20.35 -0.71
N ALA A 28 6.55 19.99 -1.89
CA ALA A 28 6.93 18.75 -2.56
C ALA A 28 8.42 18.77 -2.94
N CYS A 29 8.93 19.91 -3.41
CA CYS A 29 10.37 20.10 -3.64
C CYS A 29 11.19 19.97 -2.35
N ARG A 30 10.72 20.56 -1.25
CA ARG A 30 11.36 20.43 0.06
C ARG A 30 11.37 18.98 0.54
N LEU A 31 10.24 18.27 0.41
CA LEU A 31 10.09 16.89 0.85
C LEU A 31 10.89 15.91 -0.02
N LEU A 32 10.99 16.14 -1.33
CA LEU A 32 11.87 15.38 -2.23
C LEU A 32 13.31 15.37 -1.71
N LYS A 33 13.84 16.53 -1.30
CA LYS A 33 15.20 16.65 -0.76
C LYS A 33 15.37 15.88 0.56
N MET A 34 14.36 15.93 1.43
CA MET A 34 14.35 15.17 2.69
C MET A 34 14.31 13.65 2.45
N LEU A 35 13.48 13.19 1.52
CA LEU A 35 13.38 11.78 1.16
C LEU A 35 14.65 11.28 0.48
N ALA A 36 15.24 12.08 -0.42
CA ALA A 36 16.51 11.76 -1.07
C ALA A 36 17.64 11.60 -0.04
N GLU A 37 17.72 12.47 0.97
CA GLU A 37 18.72 12.37 2.03
C GLU A 37 18.55 11.10 2.87
N ALA A 38 17.30 10.72 3.15
CA ALA A 38 16.95 9.57 3.98
C ALA A 38 16.95 8.22 3.25
N THR A 39 17.05 8.20 1.91
CA THR A 39 16.94 6.98 1.11
C THR A 39 18.33 6.48 0.69
N PRO A 40 18.79 5.31 1.19
CA PRO A 40 20.07 4.75 0.77
C PRO A 40 20.11 4.44 -0.72
N GLY A 41 21.23 4.75 -1.37
CA GLY A 41 21.43 4.50 -2.80
C GLY A 41 20.72 5.48 -3.74
N PHE A 42 19.87 6.37 -3.23
CA PHE A 42 19.25 7.41 -4.05
C PHE A 42 20.18 8.62 -4.22
N THR A 43 20.11 9.31 -5.37
CA THR A 43 20.94 10.47 -5.65
C THR A 43 20.72 11.60 -4.64
N LYS A 44 21.82 12.12 -4.09
CA LYS A 44 21.84 13.31 -3.22
C LYS A 44 22.33 14.57 -3.96
N ASN A 45 22.57 14.45 -5.26
CA ASN A 45 23.10 15.54 -6.06
C ASN A 45 22.03 16.63 -6.24
N LEU A 46 22.23 17.79 -5.61
CA LEU A 46 21.30 18.92 -5.72
C LEU A 46 21.11 19.39 -7.17
N ALA A 47 22.09 19.21 -8.06
CA ALA A 47 21.92 19.55 -9.48
C ALA A 47 20.83 18.70 -10.12
N VAL A 48 20.75 17.39 -9.79
CA VAL A 48 19.70 16.48 -10.25
C VAL A 48 18.38 16.78 -9.56
N LEU A 49 18.38 16.94 -8.23
CA LEU A 49 17.15 17.22 -7.49
C LEU A 49 16.49 18.54 -7.92
N ASN A 50 17.29 19.54 -8.31
CA ASN A 50 16.79 20.83 -8.78
C ASN A 50 16.32 20.81 -10.26
N THR A 51 16.51 19.70 -11.01
CA THR A 51 15.89 19.57 -12.35
C THR A 51 14.42 19.19 -12.30
N VAL A 52 13.91 18.83 -11.12
CA VAL A 52 12.49 18.48 -10.95
C VAL A 52 11.64 19.75 -10.91
N ALA A 53 10.70 19.85 -11.84
CA ALA A 53 9.70 20.92 -11.86
C ALA A 53 8.39 20.45 -11.20
N PHE A 54 8.02 21.09 -10.08
CA PHE A 54 6.71 20.90 -9.46
C PHE A 54 5.75 22.01 -9.90
N THR A 55 4.56 21.64 -10.34
CA THR A 55 3.48 22.55 -10.75
C THR A 55 2.16 22.13 -10.10
N GLY A 56 1.15 23.00 -10.05
CA GLY A 56 -0.16 22.69 -9.50
C GLY A 56 -0.70 23.81 -8.62
N SER A 57 -1.79 23.52 -7.90
CA SER A 57 -2.43 24.46 -7.00
C SER A 57 -1.57 24.73 -5.76
N SER A 58 -1.62 25.95 -5.23
CA SER A 58 -0.88 26.31 -4.01
C SER A 58 -1.41 25.58 -2.77
N ASP A 59 -2.71 25.31 -2.73
CA ASP A 59 -3.38 24.59 -1.64
C ASP A 59 -3.60 23.12 -2.00
N THR A 60 -3.70 22.25 -0.99
CA THR A 60 -4.02 20.83 -1.22
C THR A 60 -5.46 20.66 -1.68
N ILE A 61 -5.66 19.89 -2.74
CA ILE A 61 -6.99 19.49 -3.22
C ILE A 61 -7.52 18.21 -2.55
N VAL A 62 -6.64 17.48 -1.84
CA VAL A 62 -7.03 16.34 -1.00
C VAL A 62 -7.41 16.88 0.38
N PRO A 63 -8.66 16.70 0.82
CA PRO A 63 -9.08 17.14 2.15
C PRO A 63 -8.43 16.26 3.22
N GLY A 64 -7.92 16.90 4.28
CA GLY A 64 -7.41 16.22 5.44
C GLY A 64 -6.19 16.90 6.07
N PRO A 65 -5.79 16.45 7.27
CA PRO A 65 -4.68 17.05 8.02
C PRO A 65 -3.30 16.54 7.59
N LEU A 66 -3.24 15.56 6.69
CA LEU A 66 -2.00 14.89 6.29
C LEU A 66 -1.46 15.49 4.99
N LYS A 67 -0.13 15.49 4.84
CA LYS A 67 0.59 15.96 3.64
C LYS A 67 0.52 14.97 2.46
N SER A 68 -0.63 14.33 2.25
CA SER A 68 -0.80 13.20 1.33
C SER A 68 -0.44 13.57 -0.11
N ALA A 69 -0.93 14.71 -0.62
CA ALA A 69 -0.61 15.19 -1.97
C ALA A 69 0.88 15.52 -2.14
N VAL A 70 1.49 16.13 -1.11
CA VAL A 70 2.89 16.55 -1.10
C VAL A 70 3.81 15.32 -1.15
N ILE A 71 3.55 14.30 -0.32
CA ILE A 71 4.36 13.07 -0.30
C ILE A 71 4.17 12.26 -1.57
N ALA A 72 2.96 12.18 -2.11
CA ALA A 72 2.70 11.54 -3.41
C ALA A 72 3.52 12.20 -4.53
N ALA A 73 3.49 13.53 -4.60
CA ALA A 73 4.25 14.28 -5.61
C ALA A 73 5.76 14.07 -5.47
N ALA A 74 6.30 14.15 -4.25
CA ALA A 74 7.72 13.93 -3.99
C ALA A 74 8.18 12.51 -4.38
N LEU A 75 7.37 11.49 -4.07
CA LEU A 75 7.67 10.11 -4.47
C LEU A 75 7.58 9.90 -5.99
N HIS A 76 6.61 10.52 -6.67
CA HIS A 76 6.57 10.49 -8.14
C HIS A 76 7.79 11.17 -8.77
N ALA A 77 8.31 12.24 -8.16
CA ALA A 77 9.56 12.85 -8.60
C ALA A 77 10.75 11.89 -8.41
N MET A 78 10.82 11.18 -7.28
CA MET A 78 11.85 10.15 -7.07
C MET A 78 11.77 9.05 -8.13
N SER A 79 10.55 8.59 -8.45
CA SER A 79 10.31 7.62 -9.53
C SER A 79 10.81 8.12 -10.88
N GLY A 80 10.57 9.40 -11.21
CA GLY A 80 11.05 10.01 -12.46
C GLY A 80 12.58 10.14 -12.52
N ILE A 81 13.23 10.44 -11.40
CA ILE A 81 14.69 10.51 -11.31
C ILE A 81 15.30 9.12 -11.55
N VAL A 82 14.81 8.08 -10.87
CA VAL A 82 15.32 6.71 -11.05
C VAL A 82 15.06 6.21 -12.48
N ALA A 83 13.91 6.57 -13.08
CA ALA A 83 13.65 6.29 -14.49
C ALA A 83 14.69 6.94 -15.43
N ASN A 84 15.16 8.15 -15.12
CA ASN A 84 16.24 8.79 -15.86
C ASN A 84 17.56 8.03 -15.73
N GLU A 85 17.92 7.59 -14.51
CA GLU A 85 19.12 6.78 -14.27
C GLU A 85 19.06 5.45 -15.05
N LEU A 86 17.91 4.79 -15.09
CA LEU A 86 17.69 3.58 -15.91
C LEU A 86 17.86 3.86 -17.41
N PHE A 87 17.46 5.03 -17.90
CA PHE A 87 17.75 5.42 -19.27
C PHE A 87 19.24 5.60 -19.53
N GLU A 88 19.98 6.21 -18.60
CA GLU A 88 21.44 6.34 -18.73
C GLU A 88 22.12 4.96 -18.76
N LEU A 89 21.68 4.04 -17.90
CA LEU A 89 22.18 2.66 -17.85
C LEU A 89 21.89 1.88 -19.14
N ARG A 90 20.71 2.05 -19.72
CA ARG A 90 20.31 1.35 -20.96
C ARG A 90 20.94 1.96 -22.21
N ASP A 91 20.90 3.28 -22.33
CA ASP A 91 21.23 4.00 -23.56
C ASP A 91 22.70 4.45 -23.58
N GLY A 92 23.40 4.45 -22.44
CA GLY A 92 24.81 4.82 -22.31
C GLY A 92 25.08 6.34 -22.41
N GLU A 93 24.03 7.15 -22.46
CA GLU A 93 24.10 8.61 -22.58
C GLU A 93 23.66 9.29 -21.28
N SER A 94 24.36 10.34 -20.86
CA SER A 94 23.91 11.17 -19.74
C SER A 94 22.58 11.83 -20.09
N SER A 95 21.61 11.67 -19.20
CA SER A 95 20.23 12.05 -19.39
C SER A 95 20.07 13.55 -19.14
N SER A 96 19.85 14.32 -20.21
CA SER A 96 19.35 15.70 -20.13
C SER A 96 17.85 15.78 -19.82
N ARG A 97 17.22 14.64 -19.51
CA ARG A 97 15.78 14.54 -19.31
C ARG A 97 15.39 15.22 -18.00
N THR A 98 14.32 16.00 -18.05
CA THR A 98 13.75 16.65 -16.88
C THR A 98 12.59 15.83 -16.32
N VAL A 99 12.31 16.00 -15.03
CA VAL A 99 11.15 15.40 -14.38
C VAL A 99 10.15 16.51 -14.10
N SER A 100 8.91 16.35 -14.56
CA SER A 100 7.82 17.28 -14.28
C SER A 100 6.74 16.55 -13.51
N VAL A 101 6.35 17.11 -12.37
CA VAL A 101 5.30 16.57 -11.50
C VAL A 101 4.24 17.64 -11.28
N ASN A 102 3.01 17.33 -11.69
CA ASN A 102 1.85 18.12 -11.29
C ASN A 102 1.31 17.58 -9.95
N THR A 103 1.31 18.42 -8.92
CA THR A 103 0.91 18.04 -7.56
C THR A 103 -0.57 17.76 -7.43
N ASP A 104 -1.41 18.38 -8.26
CA ASP A 104 -2.86 18.11 -8.30
C ASP A 104 -3.10 16.73 -8.93
N HIS A 105 -2.35 16.35 -9.96
CA HIS A 105 -2.42 15.02 -10.54
C HIS A 105 -1.95 13.94 -9.56
N ALA A 106 -0.87 14.19 -8.81
CA ALA A 106 -0.43 13.28 -7.75
C ALA A 106 -1.50 13.13 -6.64
N ALA A 107 -2.22 14.21 -6.32
CA ALA A 107 -3.37 14.19 -5.42
C ALA A 107 -4.54 13.35 -5.98
N PHE A 108 -4.92 13.55 -7.24
CA PHE A 108 -5.98 12.75 -7.88
C PHE A 108 -5.62 11.27 -7.95
N TRP A 109 -4.34 10.96 -8.18
CA TRP A 109 -3.86 9.58 -8.23
C TRP A 109 -4.14 8.82 -6.92
N LEU A 110 -4.01 9.46 -5.75
CA LEU A 110 -4.35 8.87 -4.44
C LEU A 110 -5.82 8.40 -4.35
N GLY A 111 -6.72 9.02 -5.11
CA GLY A 111 -8.15 8.69 -5.17
C GLY A 111 -8.56 7.92 -6.43
N SER A 112 -7.62 7.55 -7.30
CA SER A 112 -7.89 6.99 -8.63
C SER A 112 -8.77 5.73 -8.60
N VAL A 113 -8.66 4.92 -7.54
CA VAL A 113 -9.48 3.71 -7.34
C VAL A 113 -10.98 4.01 -7.22
N GLY A 114 -11.35 5.21 -6.77
CA GLY A 114 -12.73 5.67 -6.67
C GLY A 114 -13.20 6.49 -7.87
N MET A 115 -12.29 6.87 -8.77
CA MET A 115 -12.57 7.80 -9.88
C MET A 115 -12.75 7.10 -11.23
N THR A 116 -12.48 5.79 -11.31
CA THR A 116 -12.56 5.04 -12.56
C THR A 116 -14.00 4.97 -13.08
N ARG A 117 -14.14 5.12 -14.40
CA ARG A 117 -15.41 5.02 -15.11
C ARG A 117 -15.31 4.00 -16.24
N ARG A 118 -16.40 3.26 -16.48
CA ARG A 118 -16.58 2.41 -17.67
C ARG A 118 -17.82 2.88 -18.42
N ASN A 119 -17.64 3.24 -19.70
CA ASN A 119 -18.73 3.76 -20.54
C ASN A 119 -19.52 4.92 -19.89
N GLY A 120 -18.80 5.82 -19.19
CA GLY A 120 -19.39 6.98 -18.49
C GLY A 120 -19.95 6.70 -17.10
N GLN A 121 -20.14 5.43 -16.69
CA GLN A 121 -20.63 5.06 -15.35
C GLN A 121 -19.47 4.88 -14.37
N THR A 122 -19.64 5.31 -13.11
CA THR A 122 -18.63 5.05 -12.07
C THR A 122 -18.65 3.59 -11.63
N VAL A 123 -17.53 3.10 -11.08
CA VAL A 123 -17.48 1.76 -10.47
C VAL A 123 -18.54 1.60 -9.37
N GLN A 124 -18.80 2.66 -8.61
CA GLN A 124 -19.84 2.66 -7.57
C GLN A 124 -21.24 2.47 -8.15
N ASP A 125 -21.57 3.16 -9.24
CA ASP A 125 -22.88 3.02 -9.91
C ASP A 125 -23.03 1.61 -10.51
N LEU A 126 -21.98 1.08 -11.13
CA LEU A 126 -21.98 -0.30 -11.65
C LEU A 126 -22.19 -1.34 -10.55
N GLY A 127 -21.65 -1.10 -9.36
CA GLY A 127 -21.88 -1.93 -8.17
C GLY A 127 -23.34 -1.89 -7.71
N LYS A 128 -23.91 -0.68 -7.57
CA LYS A 128 -25.33 -0.49 -7.17
C LYS A 128 -26.30 -1.12 -8.15
N ASP A 129 -25.98 -1.07 -9.44
CA ASP A 129 -26.78 -1.68 -10.50
C ASP A 129 -26.63 -3.21 -10.59
N GLY A 130 -25.78 -3.83 -9.77
CA GLY A 130 -25.48 -5.27 -9.83
C GLY A 130 -24.71 -5.70 -11.10
N LYS A 131 -24.16 -4.74 -11.86
CA LYS A 131 -23.50 -4.97 -13.15
C LYS A 131 -22.00 -5.22 -13.02
N LEU A 132 -21.39 -4.85 -11.89
CA LEU A 132 -19.93 -4.91 -11.68
C LEU A 132 -19.36 -6.33 -11.75
N GLY A 133 -20.02 -7.32 -11.13
CA GLY A 133 -19.55 -8.71 -11.15
C GLY A 133 -19.59 -9.33 -12.56
N ALA A 134 -20.63 -9.01 -13.35
CA ALA A 134 -20.80 -9.50 -14.71
C ALA A 134 -19.76 -8.96 -15.72
N ILE A 135 -18.92 -8.01 -15.31
CA ILE A 135 -17.82 -7.50 -16.12
C ILE A 135 -16.69 -8.54 -16.24
N PHE A 136 -16.53 -9.36 -15.21
CA PHE A 136 -15.44 -10.30 -15.09
C PHE A 136 -15.92 -11.72 -15.36
N PRO A 137 -15.05 -12.61 -15.88
CA PRO A 137 -15.41 -14.02 -16.06
C PRO A 137 -15.85 -14.72 -14.76
N LYS A 138 -15.39 -14.22 -13.61
CA LYS A 138 -15.73 -14.72 -12.28
C LYS A 138 -15.92 -13.54 -11.32
N ASP A 139 -16.94 -13.63 -10.48
CA ASP A 139 -17.15 -12.69 -9.38
C ASP A 139 -16.23 -13.04 -8.21
N LEU A 140 -15.22 -12.21 -7.97
CA LEU A 140 -14.26 -12.41 -6.89
C LEU A 140 -14.75 -11.80 -5.56
N GLN A 141 -15.75 -10.91 -5.63
CA GLN A 141 -16.24 -10.16 -4.48
C GLN A 141 -17.38 -10.88 -3.76
N GLY A 142 -18.30 -11.50 -4.50
CA GLY A 142 -19.47 -12.16 -3.92
C GLY A 142 -20.17 -11.28 -2.88
N ASP A 143 -20.41 -11.84 -1.68
CA ASP A 143 -21.19 -11.22 -0.60
C ASP A 143 -20.33 -10.67 0.56
N ILE A 144 -19.04 -10.34 0.30
CA ILE A 144 -18.09 -9.91 1.33
C ILE A 144 -18.58 -8.67 2.11
N PHE A 145 -19.34 -7.79 1.46
CA PHE A 145 -19.86 -6.54 2.04
C PHE A 145 -21.40 -6.42 2.00
N GLY A 146 -22.14 -7.51 1.71
CA GLY A 146 -23.55 -7.38 1.35
C GLY A 146 -24.52 -7.18 2.53
N THR A 147 -24.05 -7.22 3.78
CA THR A 147 -24.86 -6.81 4.93
C THR A 147 -24.25 -5.60 5.64
N PRO A 148 -25.08 -4.75 6.28
CA PRO A 148 -24.56 -3.65 7.10
C PRO A 148 -23.57 -4.09 8.19
N LEU A 149 -23.78 -5.27 8.81
CA LEU A 149 -22.84 -5.82 9.79
C LEU A 149 -21.48 -6.15 9.16
N ARG A 150 -21.46 -6.88 8.04
CA ARG A 150 -20.21 -7.23 7.37
C ARG A 150 -19.46 -6.00 6.87
N LEU A 151 -20.18 -5.01 6.34
CA LEU A 151 -19.61 -3.74 5.93
C LEU A 151 -19.00 -2.99 7.13
N ARG A 152 -19.68 -2.97 8.28
CA ARG A 152 -19.24 -2.26 9.49
C ARG A 152 -18.26 -3.03 10.35
N ALA A 153 -17.96 -4.30 10.04
CA ALA A 153 -16.84 -5.02 10.64
C ALA A 153 -15.46 -4.44 10.29
N THR A 154 -15.39 -3.45 9.39
CA THR A 154 -14.19 -2.63 9.13
C THR A 154 -14.45 -1.17 9.51
N ALA A 155 -14.21 -0.83 10.77
CA ALA A 155 -14.37 0.53 11.30
C ALA A 155 -13.63 0.69 12.65
N ASN A 156 -13.50 1.95 13.07
CA ASN A 156 -13.03 2.32 14.40
C ASN A 156 -14.18 2.27 15.41
N TYR A 157 -13.93 1.64 16.56
CA TYR A 157 -14.88 1.57 17.67
C TYR A 157 -14.21 1.91 18.98
N GLU A 158 -14.88 2.68 19.83
CA GLU A 158 -14.40 2.91 21.19
C GLU A 158 -14.47 1.64 22.02
N THR A 159 -13.43 1.39 22.80
CA THR A 159 -13.31 0.21 23.68
C THR A 159 -13.93 0.49 25.05
N LYS A 160 -13.80 -0.47 25.98
CA LYS A 160 -14.13 -0.25 27.39
C LYS A 160 -13.26 0.83 28.06
N ASP A 161 -12.03 1.00 27.55
CA ASP A 161 -11.09 2.00 28.06
C ASP A 161 -11.47 3.36 27.45
N GLU A 162 -11.93 4.29 28.27
CA GLU A 162 -12.45 5.60 27.84
C GLU A 162 -11.43 6.34 26.96
N GLY A 163 -11.89 6.81 25.78
CA GLY A 163 -11.06 7.52 24.82
C GLY A 163 -10.03 6.65 24.08
N VAL A 164 -10.03 5.33 24.30
CA VAL A 164 -9.20 4.38 23.55
C VAL A 164 -10.06 3.66 22.52
N TRP A 165 -9.66 3.79 21.26
CA TRP A 165 -10.35 3.21 20.12
C TRP A 165 -9.59 2.01 19.56
N PHE A 166 -10.31 1.10 18.93
CA PHE A 166 -9.79 -0.08 18.28
C PHE A 166 -10.32 -0.16 16.85
N GLN A 167 -9.42 -0.39 15.90
CA GLN A 167 -9.77 -0.60 14.50
C GLN A 167 -10.04 -2.08 14.28
N LEU A 168 -11.32 -2.42 14.06
CA LEU A 168 -11.72 -3.71 13.54
C LEU A 168 -11.47 -3.76 12.03
N HIS A 169 -11.06 -4.92 11.52
CA HIS A 169 -10.95 -5.11 10.08
C HIS A 169 -11.43 -6.50 9.66
N GLY A 170 -12.58 -6.54 8.99
CA GLY A 170 -13.22 -7.76 8.46
C GLY A 170 -12.44 -8.49 7.37
N SER A 171 -11.32 -7.92 6.90
CA SER A 171 -10.54 -8.44 5.78
C SER A 171 -11.46 -8.65 4.57
N LEU A 172 -11.50 -9.86 4.01
CA LEU A 172 -12.44 -10.25 2.97
C LEU A 172 -13.40 -11.36 3.48
N GLY A 173 -13.67 -11.36 4.78
CA GLY A 173 -14.50 -12.34 5.48
C GLY A 173 -14.74 -11.88 6.91
N ALA A 174 -15.80 -11.10 7.12
CA ALA A 174 -16.09 -10.41 8.37
C ALA A 174 -16.61 -11.32 9.49
N ASP A 175 -17.13 -12.50 9.16
CA ASP A 175 -17.83 -13.36 10.12
C ASP A 175 -16.96 -13.76 11.34
N PRO A 176 -15.68 -14.16 11.19
CA PRO A 176 -14.81 -14.44 12.34
C PRO A 176 -14.54 -13.23 13.25
N VAL A 177 -14.49 -12.02 12.67
CA VAL A 177 -14.31 -10.75 13.40
C VAL A 177 -15.54 -10.47 14.25
N LEU A 178 -16.74 -10.62 13.69
CA LEU A 178 -18.02 -10.45 14.40
C LEU A 178 -18.19 -11.50 15.51
N GLN A 179 -17.91 -12.77 15.21
CA GLN A 179 -17.99 -13.86 16.18
C GLN A 179 -17.03 -13.66 17.37
N THR A 180 -15.82 -13.15 17.11
CA THR A 180 -14.82 -12.87 18.15
C THR A 180 -15.32 -11.90 19.20
N ILE A 181 -16.13 -10.92 18.82
CA ILE A 181 -16.73 -9.94 19.74
C ILE A 181 -18.13 -10.36 20.22
N GLY A 182 -18.55 -11.60 19.91
CA GLY A 182 -19.80 -12.18 20.39
C GLY A 182 -21.03 -11.81 19.57
N ILE A 183 -20.87 -11.39 18.31
CA ILE A 183 -21.98 -11.11 17.39
C ILE A 183 -22.21 -12.31 16.49
N ASP A 184 -23.47 -12.74 16.40
CA ASP A 184 -23.91 -13.69 15.37
C ASP A 184 -23.90 -12.99 13.99
N PRO A 185 -23.08 -13.42 13.01
CA PRO A 185 -23.04 -12.81 11.69
C PRO A 185 -24.37 -12.82 10.93
N SER A 186 -25.32 -13.66 11.34
CA SER A 186 -26.66 -13.73 10.75
C SER A 186 -27.64 -12.69 11.33
N LEU A 187 -27.24 -11.94 12.35
CA LEU A 187 -28.05 -10.87 12.92
C LEU A 187 -28.38 -9.83 11.84
N GLU A 188 -29.66 -9.57 11.63
CA GLU A 188 -30.10 -8.56 10.66
C GLU A 188 -29.97 -7.16 11.26
N CYS A 189 -29.41 -6.23 10.47
CA CYS A 189 -29.43 -4.80 10.75
C CYS A 189 -30.04 -4.10 9.55
N SER A 190 -31.02 -3.23 9.78
CA SER A 190 -31.74 -2.49 8.75
C SER A 190 -30.90 -1.36 8.13
N SER A 191 -29.80 -0.96 8.78
CA SER A 191 -28.95 0.14 8.34
C SER A 191 -27.51 0.01 8.82
N ASN A 192 -26.62 0.77 8.16
CA ASN A 192 -25.24 0.93 8.58
C ASN A 192 -25.09 1.56 9.98
N ASP A 193 -26.01 2.46 10.36
CA ASP A 193 -25.97 3.12 11.66
C ASP A 193 -26.39 2.16 12.78
N GLU A 194 -27.39 1.31 12.52
CA GLU A 194 -27.79 0.24 13.44
C GLU A 194 -26.66 -0.76 13.64
N ALA A 195 -26.07 -1.26 12.55
CA ALA A 195 -24.91 -2.16 12.62
C ALA A 195 -23.74 -1.53 13.38
N THR A 196 -23.48 -0.23 13.17
CA THR A 196 -22.44 0.50 13.91
C THR A 196 -22.72 0.51 15.41
N ARG A 197 -23.97 0.77 15.84
CA ARG A 197 -24.34 0.73 17.26
C ARG A 197 -24.19 -0.66 17.85
N VAL A 198 -24.70 -1.70 17.16
CA VAL A 198 -24.59 -3.09 17.62
C VAL A 198 -23.13 -3.49 17.80
N ILE A 199 -22.27 -3.21 16.83
CA ILE A 199 -20.84 -3.51 16.94
C ILE A 199 -20.19 -2.72 18.07
N ALA A 200 -20.49 -1.42 18.19
CA ALA A 200 -19.95 -0.59 19.27
C ALA A 200 -20.32 -1.12 20.68
N GLU A 201 -21.56 -1.57 20.88
CA GLU A 201 -22.00 -2.18 22.13
C GLU A 201 -21.23 -3.46 22.50
N HIS A 202 -20.79 -4.22 21.50
CA HIS A 202 -20.01 -5.44 21.71
C HIS A 202 -18.53 -5.12 21.95
N VAL A 203 -17.94 -4.20 21.19
CA VAL A 203 -16.55 -3.77 21.37
C VAL A 203 -16.34 -3.14 22.75
N ARG A 204 -17.29 -2.33 23.24
CA ARG A 204 -17.22 -1.68 24.57
C ARG A 204 -17.20 -2.64 25.76
N LYS A 205 -17.39 -3.94 25.55
CA LYS A 205 -17.28 -4.97 26.60
C LYS A 205 -15.81 -5.28 26.95
N PHE A 206 -14.87 -4.97 26.06
CA PHE A 206 -13.48 -5.41 26.12
C PHE A 206 -12.50 -4.23 26.22
N GLY A 207 -11.39 -4.44 26.93
CA GLY A 207 -10.27 -3.49 26.93
C GLY A 207 -9.49 -3.53 25.61
N ALA A 208 -8.73 -2.48 25.29
CA ALA A 208 -8.05 -2.39 24.00
C ALA A 208 -6.97 -3.48 23.80
N HIS A 209 -6.20 -3.78 24.85
CA HIS A 209 -5.18 -4.84 24.83
C HIS A 209 -5.81 -6.24 24.84
N GLU A 210 -6.98 -6.40 25.45
CA GLU A 210 -7.74 -7.64 25.44
C GLU A 210 -8.20 -7.96 24.01
N LEU A 211 -8.78 -6.97 23.32
CA LEU A 211 -9.16 -7.09 21.89
C LEU A 211 -7.95 -7.41 21.02
N GLU A 212 -6.82 -6.73 21.22
CA GLU A 212 -5.60 -6.99 20.46
C GLU A 212 -5.14 -8.44 20.61
N MET A 213 -5.17 -8.99 21.83
CA MET A 213 -4.82 -10.38 22.09
C MET A 213 -5.83 -11.37 21.53
N MET A 214 -7.13 -11.09 21.65
CA MET A 214 -8.19 -11.93 21.06
C MET A 214 -8.02 -12.07 19.55
N TYR A 215 -7.70 -10.96 18.87
CA TYR A 215 -7.52 -10.93 17.43
C TYR A 215 -6.21 -11.60 17.00
N LEU A 216 -5.13 -11.36 17.76
CA LEU A 216 -3.84 -12.00 17.53
C LEU A 216 -3.94 -13.53 17.58
N VAL A 217 -4.55 -14.08 18.64
CA VAL A 217 -4.67 -15.54 18.84
C VAL A 217 -5.47 -16.20 17.72
N GLN A 218 -6.43 -15.48 17.13
CA GLN A 218 -7.25 -15.99 16.02
C GLN A 218 -6.67 -15.64 14.63
N GLY A 219 -5.52 -14.97 14.57
CA GLY A 219 -4.90 -14.57 13.30
C GLY A 219 -5.71 -13.54 12.50
N LEU A 220 -6.53 -12.73 13.19
CA LEU A 220 -7.39 -11.68 12.62
C LEU A 220 -6.67 -10.33 12.55
N CYS A 221 -7.20 -9.42 11.73
CA CYS A 221 -6.73 -8.05 11.62
C CYS A 221 -7.44 -7.15 12.65
N GLY A 222 -6.67 -6.54 13.55
CA GLY A 222 -7.17 -5.55 14.49
C GLY A 222 -6.02 -4.86 15.20
N THR A 223 -6.19 -3.59 15.55
CA THR A 223 -5.18 -2.84 16.29
C THR A 223 -5.80 -1.73 17.12
N ILE A 224 -5.11 -1.36 18.19
CA ILE A 224 -5.39 -0.14 18.94
C ILE A 224 -5.15 1.08 18.02
N CYS A 225 -6.03 2.07 18.11
CA CYS A 225 -5.84 3.37 17.46
C CYS A 225 -4.96 4.24 18.36
N TYR A 226 -3.68 4.38 18.00
CA TYR A 226 -2.75 5.15 18.81
C TYR A 226 -2.78 6.64 18.47
N THR A 227 -2.35 7.48 19.40
CA THR A 227 -1.85 8.81 19.03
C THR A 227 -0.49 8.67 18.32
N PRO A 228 -0.05 9.64 17.50
CA PRO A 228 1.28 9.59 16.89
C PRO A 228 2.41 9.43 17.93
N GLY A 229 2.28 10.08 19.09
CA GLY A 229 3.19 9.95 20.22
C GLY A 229 3.15 8.57 20.87
N GLY A 230 1.94 8.03 21.07
CA GLY A 230 1.74 6.68 21.62
C GLY A 230 2.36 5.61 20.73
N TRP A 231 2.12 5.66 19.42
CA TRP A 231 2.72 4.74 18.45
C TRP A 231 4.24 4.73 18.55
N LYS A 232 4.87 5.91 18.52
CA LYS A 232 6.34 6.06 18.62
C LYS A 232 6.95 5.43 19.87
N GLN A 233 6.16 5.23 20.94
CA GLN A 233 6.64 4.58 22.15
C GLN A 233 6.59 3.05 22.08
N THR A 234 5.78 2.48 21.19
CA THR A 234 5.67 1.03 21.01
C THR A 234 7.01 0.43 20.55
N ARG A 235 7.22 -0.84 20.90
CA ARG A 235 8.39 -1.59 20.40
C ARG A 235 8.36 -1.70 18.87
N MET A 236 7.16 -1.88 18.30
CA MET A 236 6.98 -2.00 16.85
C MET A 236 7.45 -0.75 16.10
N ALA A 237 6.98 0.44 16.51
CA ALA A 237 7.39 1.69 15.86
C ALA A 237 8.90 1.94 15.99
N LYS A 238 9.50 1.60 17.13
CA LYS A 238 10.94 1.75 17.37
C LYS A 238 11.78 0.81 16.50
N ASP A 239 11.29 -0.39 16.21
CA ASP A 239 11.97 -1.32 15.30
C ASP A 239 11.79 -0.90 13.83
N LEU A 240 10.58 -0.45 13.44
CA LEU A 240 10.31 0.10 12.11
C LEU A 240 11.16 1.34 11.79
N ALA A 241 11.30 2.26 12.75
CA ALA A 241 12.06 3.50 12.56
C ALA A 241 13.57 3.30 12.30
N LYS A 242 14.08 2.08 12.47
CA LYS A 242 15.48 1.74 12.12
C LYS A 242 15.65 1.48 10.62
N HIS A 243 14.56 1.26 9.90
CA HIS A 243 14.59 1.04 8.45
C HIS A 243 14.31 2.35 7.72
N PRO A 244 15.02 2.62 6.61
CA PRO A 244 14.65 3.73 5.73
C PRO A 244 13.32 3.43 5.04
N LEU A 245 12.59 4.49 4.67
CA LEU A 245 11.26 4.37 4.06
C LEU A 245 11.30 3.59 2.74
N ILE A 246 12.30 3.86 1.91
CA ILE A 246 12.63 3.09 0.70
C ILE A 246 13.94 2.39 0.98
N ASN A 247 13.97 1.07 0.82
CA ASN A 247 15.15 0.27 1.05
C ASN A 247 15.21 -0.90 0.08
N TYR A 248 16.42 -1.29 -0.31
CA TYR A 248 16.70 -2.53 -1.01
C TYR A 248 18.03 -3.09 -0.50
N LYS A 249 18.22 -4.40 -0.61
CA LYS A 249 19.42 -5.07 -0.12
C LYS A 249 19.84 -6.19 -1.04
N LEU A 250 21.10 -6.15 -1.47
CA LEU A 250 21.73 -7.25 -2.18
C LEU A 250 21.85 -8.48 -1.26
N GLN A 251 21.40 -9.63 -1.75
CA GLN A 251 21.46 -10.90 -1.04
C GLN A 251 22.77 -11.62 -1.35
N THR A 252 23.82 -11.32 -0.58
CA THR A 252 25.20 -11.79 -0.83
C THR A 252 25.40 -13.30 -0.64
N HIS A 253 24.42 -14.00 -0.05
CA HIS A 253 24.44 -15.45 0.10
C HIS A 253 23.92 -16.18 -1.14
N ALA A 254 23.27 -15.49 -2.08
CA ALA A 254 22.78 -16.08 -3.31
C ALA A 254 23.93 -16.38 -4.29
N VAL A 255 23.66 -17.25 -5.26
CA VAL A 255 24.58 -17.50 -6.38
C VAL A 255 24.86 -16.16 -7.09
N PRO A 256 26.13 -15.71 -7.19
CA PRO A 256 26.44 -14.46 -7.87
C PRO A 256 26.01 -14.49 -9.33
N THR A 257 25.21 -13.52 -9.74
CA THR A 257 24.82 -13.32 -11.14
C THR A 257 25.56 -12.11 -11.70
N PRO A 258 26.09 -12.17 -12.94
CA PRO A 258 26.71 -11.01 -13.56
C PRO A 258 25.70 -9.88 -13.77
N ALA A 259 26.19 -8.64 -13.75
CA ALA A 259 25.41 -7.51 -14.24
C ALA A 259 25.10 -7.72 -15.72
N ILE A 260 23.85 -7.46 -16.11
CA ILE A 260 23.35 -7.63 -17.46
C ILE A 260 22.83 -6.29 -17.99
N PRO A 261 23.07 -5.96 -19.27
CA PRO A 261 22.48 -4.76 -19.86
C PRO A 261 20.95 -4.81 -19.83
N LEU A 262 20.33 -3.66 -19.61
CA LEU A 262 18.88 -3.53 -19.72
C LEU A 262 18.42 -3.86 -21.15
N PRO A 263 17.26 -4.53 -21.33
CA PRO A 263 16.77 -4.89 -22.66
C PRO A 263 16.53 -3.65 -23.54
N VAL A 264 16.91 -3.75 -24.81
CA VAL A 264 16.58 -2.74 -25.82
C VAL A 264 15.28 -3.15 -26.52
N SER A 265 14.30 -2.24 -26.54
CA SER A 265 12.97 -2.47 -27.13
C SER A 265 12.56 -1.33 -28.05
N ALA A 266 11.56 -1.58 -28.91
CA ALA A 266 10.86 -0.54 -29.65
C ALA A 266 10.08 0.39 -28.70
N ASP A 267 9.61 -0.15 -27.58
CA ASP A 267 9.04 0.64 -26.48
C ASP A 267 10.15 1.47 -25.82
N LYS A 268 9.91 2.79 -25.72
CA LYS A 268 10.89 3.77 -25.22
C LYS A 268 10.77 4.05 -23.73
N ARG A 269 9.82 3.43 -23.03
CA ARG A 269 9.64 3.58 -21.59
C ARG A 269 10.81 2.94 -20.81
N PRO A 270 11.09 3.38 -19.57
CA PRO A 270 12.33 3.02 -18.86
C PRO A 270 12.43 1.53 -18.49
N LEU A 271 11.30 0.86 -18.25
CA LEU A 271 11.25 -0.56 -17.88
C LEU A 271 10.89 -1.47 -19.06
N ALA A 272 11.00 -0.98 -20.30
CA ALA A 272 10.71 -1.77 -21.47
C ALA A 272 11.53 -3.07 -21.51
N GLY A 273 10.85 -4.21 -21.58
CA GLY A 273 11.46 -5.54 -21.61
C GLY A 273 11.75 -6.16 -20.23
N ILE A 274 11.50 -5.44 -19.14
CA ILE A 274 11.53 -5.99 -17.77
C ILE A 274 10.26 -6.80 -17.53
N LYS A 275 10.42 -8.05 -17.09
CA LYS A 275 9.32 -8.97 -16.83
C LYS A 275 9.00 -9.04 -15.34
N VAL A 276 7.75 -8.84 -14.97
CA VAL A 276 7.30 -8.84 -13.58
C VAL A 276 6.23 -9.91 -13.40
N VAL A 277 6.39 -10.75 -12.37
CA VAL A 277 5.35 -11.67 -11.90
C VAL A 277 4.94 -11.24 -10.51
N GLU A 278 3.65 -10.97 -10.32
CA GLU A 278 3.12 -10.50 -9.03
C GLU A 278 2.00 -11.36 -8.47
N LEU A 279 2.10 -11.68 -7.18
CA LEU A 279 1.14 -12.43 -6.36
C LEU A 279 0.59 -11.49 -5.28
N VAL A 280 -0.23 -10.54 -5.72
CA VAL A 280 -0.73 -9.42 -4.93
C VAL A 280 -2.24 -9.22 -5.12
N ARG A 281 -2.91 -8.62 -4.14
CA ARG A 281 -4.35 -8.33 -4.18
C ARG A 281 -4.64 -6.95 -3.60
N ILE A 282 -5.87 -6.45 -3.80
CA ILE A 282 -6.36 -5.19 -3.22
C ILE A 282 -5.69 -3.95 -3.82
N ILE A 283 -4.82 -3.23 -3.10
CA ILE A 283 -4.34 -1.90 -3.54
C ILE A 283 -2.81 -1.82 -3.53
N ALA A 284 -2.15 -1.94 -2.39
CA ALA A 284 -0.71 -1.65 -2.26
C ALA A 284 0.15 -2.42 -3.27
N GLY A 285 0.07 -3.75 -3.25
CA GLY A 285 0.76 -4.60 -4.22
C GLY A 285 0.36 -4.31 -5.68
N PRO A 286 -0.95 -4.28 -6.04
CA PRO A 286 -1.40 -3.91 -7.39
C PRO A 286 -0.91 -2.55 -7.91
N VAL A 287 -0.72 -1.57 -7.02
CA VAL A 287 -0.14 -0.28 -7.38
C VAL A 287 1.33 -0.42 -7.77
N ILE A 288 2.10 -1.35 -7.17
CA ILE A 288 3.47 -1.67 -7.62
C ILE A 288 3.43 -2.11 -9.10
N GLY A 289 2.68 -3.16 -9.42
CA GLY A 289 2.61 -3.71 -10.78
C GLY A 289 2.09 -2.71 -11.81
N THR A 290 0.99 -2.02 -11.52
CA THR A 290 0.42 -1.04 -12.46
C THR A 290 1.35 0.15 -12.70
N THR A 291 2.11 0.59 -11.69
CA THR A 291 3.11 1.65 -11.86
C THR A 291 4.29 1.16 -12.70
N LEU A 292 4.79 -0.05 -12.45
CA LEU A 292 5.85 -0.68 -13.27
C LEU A 292 5.38 -0.85 -14.72
N ALA A 293 4.13 -1.29 -14.95
CA ALA A 293 3.53 -1.45 -16.27
C ALA A 293 3.37 -0.11 -17.01
N ALA A 294 2.97 0.95 -16.30
CA ALA A 294 2.91 2.30 -16.86
C ALA A 294 4.29 2.77 -17.34
N LEU A 295 5.35 2.37 -16.63
CA LEU A 295 6.76 2.61 -16.96
C LEU A 295 7.36 1.60 -17.96
N GLY A 296 6.57 0.69 -18.54
CA GLY A 296 6.98 -0.17 -19.65
C GLY A 296 7.28 -1.62 -19.30
N ALA A 297 7.21 -2.00 -18.03
CA ALA A 297 7.39 -3.39 -17.64
C ALA A 297 6.27 -4.28 -18.19
N ASP A 298 6.60 -5.52 -18.52
CA ASP A 298 5.63 -6.55 -18.85
C ASP A 298 5.19 -7.27 -17.57
N VAL A 299 3.99 -6.91 -17.07
CA VAL A 299 3.51 -7.35 -15.76
C VAL A 299 2.44 -8.43 -15.93
N ILE A 300 2.68 -9.57 -15.28
CA ILE A 300 1.71 -10.66 -15.12
C ILE A 300 1.31 -10.74 -13.65
N ARG A 301 0.04 -10.47 -13.37
CA ARG A 301 -0.56 -10.71 -12.06
C ARG A 301 -1.16 -12.10 -12.02
N VAL A 302 -0.71 -12.88 -11.05
CA VAL A 302 -1.20 -14.21 -10.75
C VAL A 302 -2.19 -14.09 -9.60
N ASN A 303 -3.45 -14.45 -9.87
CA ASN A 303 -4.49 -14.53 -8.84
C ASN A 303 -5.20 -15.88 -8.93
N CYS A 304 -5.92 -16.26 -7.90
CA CYS A 304 -6.76 -17.45 -7.93
C CYS A 304 -8.20 -17.03 -7.80
N SER A 305 -9.03 -17.47 -8.74
CA SER A 305 -10.46 -17.21 -8.76
C SER A 305 -11.26 -17.77 -7.59
N ARG A 306 -10.68 -18.68 -6.81
CA ARG A 306 -11.27 -19.17 -5.55
C ARG A 306 -10.98 -18.27 -4.36
N LEU A 307 -10.04 -17.33 -4.50
CA LEU A 307 -9.72 -16.37 -3.46
C LEU A 307 -10.62 -15.14 -3.59
N PRO A 308 -11.12 -14.61 -2.47
CA PRO A 308 -11.86 -13.36 -2.51
C PRO A 308 -10.95 -12.21 -2.94
N ASP A 309 -11.54 -11.26 -3.67
CA ASP A 309 -10.93 -10.01 -4.11
C ASP A 309 -12.03 -8.94 -4.31
N PHE A 310 -11.66 -7.72 -4.66
CA PHE A 310 -12.62 -6.64 -4.88
C PHE A 310 -12.74 -6.31 -6.38
N ASN A 311 -13.90 -6.62 -6.96
CA ASN A 311 -14.16 -6.45 -8.40
C ASN A 311 -13.95 -5.00 -8.87
N GLY A 312 -14.25 -4.02 -8.02
CA GLY A 312 -14.01 -2.62 -8.35
C GLY A 312 -12.53 -2.33 -8.63
N LEU A 313 -11.63 -2.92 -7.85
CA LEU A 313 -10.18 -2.74 -8.01
C LEU A 313 -9.64 -3.47 -9.22
N GLN A 314 -10.32 -4.53 -9.67
CA GLN A 314 -9.96 -5.20 -10.91
C GLN A 314 -10.12 -4.29 -12.14
N LEU A 315 -10.99 -3.27 -12.08
CA LEU A 315 -11.08 -2.23 -13.13
C LEU A 315 -10.05 -1.12 -12.97
N THR A 316 -9.69 -0.77 -11.75
CA THR A 316 -8.93 0.46 -11.46
C THR A 316 -7.42 0.21 -11.37
N LEU A 317 -7.01 -1.00 -10.97
CA LEU A 317 -5.61 -1.36 -10.68
C LEU A 317 -5.11 -2.56 -11.52
N ASN A 318 -5.51 -2.60 -12.79
CA ASN A 318 -5.00 -3.57 -13.78
C ASN A 318 -4.62 -2.93 -15.13
N ALA A 319 -4.62 -1.60 -15.24
CA ALA A 319 -4.23 -0.95 -16.50
C ALA A 319 -2.79 -1.32 -16.86
N GLY A 320 -2.59 -1.88 -18.06
CA GLY A 320 -1.29 -2.35 -18.54
C GLY A 320 -0.82 -3.69 -17.96
N VAL A 321 -1.60 -4.33 -17.09
CA VAL A 321 -1.27 -5.61 -16.44
C VAL A 321 -2.06 -6.75 -17.09
N ARG A 322 -1.42 -7.89 -17.32
CA ARG A 322 -2.08 -9.13 -17.76
C ARG A 322 -2.37 -9.99 -16.53
N THR A 323 -3.58 -10.52 -16.40
CA THR A 323 -3.95 -11.38 -15.28
C THR A 323 -4.04 -12.84 -15.72
N VAL A 324 -3.63 -13.75 -14.85
CA VAL A 324 -3.76 -15.20 -15.05
C VAL A 324 -4.35 -15.85 -13.79
N ASP A 325 -5.28 -16.78 -13.99
CA ASP A 325 -5.93 -17.58 -12.94
C ASP A 325 -5.08 -18.83 -12.68
N ILE A 326 -4.40 -18.88 -11.53
CA ILE A 326 -3.58 -20.01 -11.08
C ILE A 326 -3.94 -20.35 -9.64
N ASP A 327 -4.28 -21.61 -9.42
CA ASP A 327 -4.60 -22.22 -8.15
C ASP A 327 -3.39 -22.93 -7.54
N LEU A 328 -2.81 -22.32 -6.50
CA LEU A 328 -1.65 -22.87 -5.77
C LEU A 328 -1.95 -24.16 -5.00
N ALA A 329 -3.21 -24.63 -4.97
CA ALA A 329 -3.57 -25.95 -4.44
C ALA A 329 -3.40 -27.08 -5.47
N LYS A 330 -3.14 -26.76 -6.74
CA LYS A 330 -3.00 -27.75 -7.80
C LYS A 330 -1.57 -27.77 -8.35
N ASP A 331 -0.92 -28.92 -8.22
CA ASP A 331 0.50 -29.08 -8.55
C ASP A 331 0.82 -28.81 -10.04
N ASP A 332 -0.12 -29.09 -10.94
CA ASP A 332 0.02 -28.78 -12.37
C ASP A 332 -0.02 -27.28 -12.65
N GLU A 333 -0.92 -26.54 -12.00
CA GLU A 333 -0.98 -25.08 -12.13
C GLU A 333 0.22 -24.38 -11.46
N VAL A 334 0.72 -24.91 -10.35
CA VAL A 334 1.97 -24.45 -9.71
C VAL A 334 3.16 -24.55 -10.66
N LYS A 335 3.24 -25.59 -11.50
CA LYS A 335 4.31 -25.69 -12.53
C LYS A 335 4.24 -24.55 -13.54
N HIS A 336 3.04 -24.12 -13.95
CA HIS A 336 2.90 -22.97 -14.84
C HIS A 336 3.39 -21.68 -14.17
N LEU A 337 3.11 -21.49 -12.88
CA LEU A 337 3.65 -20.36 -12.13
C LEU A 337 5.19 -20.38 -12.10
N PHE A 338 5.81 -21.51 -11.78
CA PHE A 338 7.27 -21.61 -11.78
C PHE A 338 7.88 -21.37 -13.16
N ALA A 339 7.19 -21.75 -14.24
CA ALA A 339 7.62 -21.43 -15.60
C ALA A 339 7.59 -19.91 -15.87
N LEU A 340 6.57 -19.19 -15.39
CA LEU A 340 6.51 -17.73 -15.47
C LEU A 340 7.64 -17.08 -14.64
N VAL A 341 7.82 -17.53 -13.40
CA VAL A 341 8.82 -16.98 -12.47
C VAL A 341 10.25 -17.24 -12.95
N ALA A 342 10.52 -18.38 -13.60
CA ALA A 342 11.82 -18.69 -14.15
C ALA A 342 12.33 -17.65 -15.18
N ASP A 343 11.43 -16.93 -15.83
CA ASP A 343 11.75 -15.88 -16.81
C ASP A 343 11.50 -14.45 -16.27
N ALA A 344 11.09 -14.31 -15.00
CA ALA A 344 10.81 -13.02 -14.38
C ALA A 344 12.08 -12.28 -13.94
N ASP A 345 12.10 -10.97 -14.09
CA ASP A 345 13.15 -10.08 -13.58
C ASP A 345 12.80 -9.55 -12.18
N VAL A 346 11.51 -9.40 -11.93
CA VAL A 346 10.95 -8.96 -10.65
C VAL A 346 9.86 -9.93 -10.23
N PHE A 347 9.92 -10.36 -8.97
CA PHE A 347 8.84 -11.07 -8.31
C PHE A 347 8.28 -10.22 -7.18
N VAL A 348 6.98 -9.99 -7.16
CA VAL A 348 6.29 -9.19 -6.14
C VAL A 348 5.26 -10.05 -5.42
N GLN A 349 5.17 -9.97 -4.10
CA GLN A 349 4.19 -10.75 -3.35
C GLN A 349 3.65 -9.96 -2.14
N GLY A 350 2.35 -10.13 -1.87
CA GLY A 350 1.63 -9.46 -0.77
C GLY A 350 1.02 -10.44 0.24
N TYR A 351 1.52 -11.68 0.31
CA TYR A 351 1.06 -12.67 1.27
C TYR A 351 1.76 -12.47 2.62
N ARG A 352 1.12 -12.94 3.69
CA ARG A 352 1.73 -12.93 5.03
C ARG A 352 3.10 -13.62 4.97
N PRO A 353 4.12 -13.12 5.71
CA PRO A 353 5.45 -13.71 5.72
C PRO A 353 5.42 -15.23 5.89
N GLY A 354 6.18 -15.94 5.04
CA GLY A 354 6.30 -17.40 5.07
C GLY A 354 5.18 -18.19 4.39
N VAL A 355 4.00 -17.61 4.12
CA VAL A 355 2.86 -18.37 3.55
C VAL A 355 3.19 -18.96 2.18
N ILE A 356 3.76 -18.16 1.28
CA ILE A 356 4.12 -18.62 -0.07
C ILE A 356 5.45 -19.37 -0.12
N ALA A 357 6.28 -19.26 0.92
CA ALA A 357 7.51 -20.04 1.04
C ALA A 357 7.21 -21.54 1.10
N ASN A 358 6.12 -21.92 1.76
CA ASN A 358 5.62 -23.31 1.78
C ASN A 358 5.18 -23.84 0.40
N LYS A 359 5.03 -22.96 -0.59
CA LYS A 359 4.75 -23.30 -2.00
C LYS A 359 6.01 -23.24 -2.87
N GLY A 360 7.18 -23.10 -2.25
CA GLY A 360 8.48 -23.03 -2.93
C GLY A 360 8.83 -21.64 -3.46
N LEU A 361 8.04 -20.61 -3.16
CA LEU A 361 8.25 -19.23 -3.62
C LEU A 361 8.97 -18.37 -2.56
N SER A 362 9.88 -18.98 -1.78
CA SER A 362 10.71 -18.23 -0.84
C SER A 362 11.75 -17.39 -1.57
N LEU A 363 12.25 -16.35 -0.91
CA LEU A 363 13.36 -15.53 -1.41
C LEU A 363 14.53 -16.41 -1.87
N GLU A 364 14.95 -17.36 -1.05
CA GLU A 364 16.09 -18.24 -1.30
C GLU A 364 15.88 -19.09 -2.55
N ASN A 365 14.70 -19.70 -2.70
CA ASN A 365 14.39 -20.54 -3.85
C ASN A 365 14.36 -19.73 -5.15
N LEU A 366 13.78 -18.52 -5.12
CA LEU A 366 13.70 -17.70 -6.32
C LEU A 366 15.07 -17.12 -6.71
N LEU A 367 15.94 -16.83 -5.73
CA LEU A 367 17.32 -16.46 -6.01
C LEU A 367 18.14 -17.64 -6.55
N GLU A 368 17.86 -18.87 -6.13
CA GLU A 368 18.46 -20.06 -6.75
C GLU A 368 18.04 -20.22 -8.21
N ILE A 369 16.76 -19.99 -8.52
CA ILE A 369 16.25 -19.98 -9.90
C ILE A 369 16.95 -18.90 -10.74
N ALA A 370 17.06 -17.67 -10.22
CA ALA A 370 17.78 -16.58 -10.87
C ALA A 370 19.27 -16.92 -11.11
N GLY A 371 19.90 -17.53 -10.11
CA GLY A 371 21.28 -18.03 -10.19
C GLY A 371 21.48 -19.06 -11.31
N LYS A 372 20.59 -20.06 -11.41
CA LYS A 372 20.60 -21.07 -12.48
C LYS A 372 20.41 -20.47 -13.87
N ARG A 373 19.60 -19.41 -13.99
CA ARG A 373 19.41 -18.64 -15.22
C ARG A 373 20.65 -17.79 -15.57
N GLY A 374 21.53 -17.52 -14.61
CA GLY A 374 22.68 -16.63 -14.79
C GLY A 374 22.29 -15.16 -14.90
N LYS A 375 21.09 -14.79 -14.41
CA LYS A 375 20.54 -13.43 -14.49
C LYS A 375 19.78 -13.14 -13.20
N GLY A 376 20.19 -12.08 -12.50
CA GLY A 376 19.64 -11.67 -11.22
C GLY A 376 18.13 -11.43 -11.25
N MET A 377 17.54 -11.32 -10.06
CA MET A 377 16.11 -11.06 -9.87
C MET A 377 15.91 -10.14 -8.67
N VAL A 378 14.93 -9.24 -8.76
CA VAL A 378 14.45 -8.44 -7.64
C VAL A 378 13.27 -9.17 -6.98
N TYR A 379 13.35 -9.37 -5.66
CA TYR A 379 12.25 -9.93 -4.87
C TYR A 379 11.67 -8.83 -3.98
N VAL A 380 10.36 -8.58 -4.12
CA VAL A 380 9.64 -7.54 -3.39
C VAL A 380 8.58 -8.20 -2.51
N GLU A 381 8.67 -7.93 -1.22
CA GLU A 381 7.65 -8.30 -0.24
C GLU A 381 6.88 -7.04 0.16
N GLU A 382 5.57 -7.07 -0.08
CA GLU A 382 4.62 -6.05 0.36
C GLU A 382 3.91 -6.57 1.61
N ASN A 383 4.02 -5.85 2.72
CA ASN A 383 3.33 -6.20 3.96
C ASN A 383 3.07 -4.94 4.82
N CYS A 384 2.17 -5.07 5.81
CA CYS A 384 1.72 -3.94 6.63
C CYS A 384 2.73 -3.48 7.70
N TYR A 385 3.55 -4.38 8.22
CA TYR A 385 4.33 -4.16 9.45
C TYR A 385 5.85 -4.17 9.22
N GLY A 386 6.30 -4.20 7.97
CA GLY A 386 7.70 -4.30 7.63
C GLY A 386 8.34 -5.64 8.00
N PRO A 387 9.68 -5.74 7.90
CA PRO A 387 10.38 -7.02 7.91
C PRO A 387 10.65 -7.60 9.31
N ASN A 388 10.43 -6.85 10.39
CA ASN A 388 10.77 -7.28 11.74
C ASN A 388 9.97 -6.55 12.84
N GLY A 389 10.20 -6.98 14.09
CA GLY A 389 9.51 -6.46 15.26
C GLY A 389 8.34 -7.36 15.68
N PRO A 390 7.70 -7.05 16.83
CA PRO A 390 6.70 -7.91 17.45
C PRO A 390 5.40 -8.08 16.64
N MET A 391 5.17 -7.25 15.61
CA MET A 391 3.98 -7.31 14.77
C MET A 391 4.28 -7.77 13.32
N ALA A 392 5.52 -8.12 12.98
CA ALA A 392 5.92 -8.42 11.60
C ALA A 392 5.11 -9.56 10.95
N GLU A 393 4.73 -10.57 11.73
CA GLU A 393 3.95 -11.72 11.25
C GLU A 393 2.43 -11.50 11.31
N ARG A 394 1.99 -10.36 11.85
CA ARG A 394 0.56 -10.06 11.95
C ARG A 394 0.00 -9.67 10.59
N PRO A 395 -1.26 -10.03 10.31
CA PRO A 395 -1.92 -9.51 9.12
C PRO A 395 -2.28 -8.04 9.29
N GLY A 396 -2.30 -7.31 8.18
CA GLY A 396 -2.66 -5.91 8.19
C GLY A 396 -3.23 -5.44 6.87
N TRP A 397 -3.79 -4.25 6.94
CA TRP A 397 -4.45 -3.51 5.87
C TRP A 397 -4.15 -2.04 6.11
N GLN A 398 -4.37 -1.17 5.13
CA GLN A 398 -4.16 0.26 5.33
C GLN A 398 -4.88 0.78 6.59
N GLN A 399 -6.12 0.41 6.85
CA GLN A 399 -6.88 0.92 8.00
C GLN A 399 -6.19 0.56 9.33
N ILE A 400 -5.53 -0.60 9.37
CA ILE A 400 -4.69 -1.01 10.49
C ILE A 400 -3.47 -0.10 10.60
N ALA A 401 -2.79 0.22 9.49
CA ALA A 401 -1.70 1.18 9.49
C ALA A 401 -2.15 2.59 9.90
N ASP A 402 -3.33 3.04 9.46
CA ASP A 402 -3.93 4.33 9.82
C ASP A 402 -4.22 4.43 11.32
N ALA A 403 -4.73 3.35 11.91
CA ALA A 403 -4.95 3.23 13.35
C ALA A 403 -3.65 3.14 14.14
N ALA A 404 -2.75 2.24 13.73
CA ALA A 404 -1.50 1.98 14.42
C ALA A 404 -0.59 3.22 14.46
N SER A 405 -0.41 3.90 13.32
CA SER A 405 0.47 5.08 13.20
C SER A 405 -0.12 6.37 13.77
N GLY A 406 -1.42 6.37 14.07
CA GLY A 406 -2.17 7.52 14.58
C GLY A 406 -2.70 8.48 13.51
N CYS A 407 -2.67 8.11 12.23
CA CYS A 407 -3.34 8.86 11.16
C CYS A 407 -4.85 9.00 11.42
N SER A 408 -5.51 7.95 11.92
CA SER A 408 -6.94 8.00 12.23
C SER A 408 -7.26 8.91 13.41
N TYR A 409 -6.40 8.92 14.44
CA TYR A 409 -6.49 9.85 15.57
C TYR A 409 -6.31 11.30 15.10
N VAL A 410 -5.28 11.57 14.28
CA VAL A 410 -5.02 12.91 13.71
C VAL A 410 -6.19 13.39 12.85
N THR A 411 -6.81 12.48 12.09
CA THR A 411 -8.01 12.76 11.31
C THR A 411 -9.19 13.12 12.22
N GLY A 412 -9.44 12.34 13.28
CA GLY A 412 -10.46 12.68 14.29
C GLY A 412 -10.24 14.05 14.92
N ARG A 413 -9.01 14.37 15.31
CA ARG A 413 -8.62 15.70 15.81
C ARG A 413 -8.94 16.82 14.83
N SER A 414 -8.64 16.61 13.55
CA SER A 414 -8.90 17.60 12.49
C SER A 414 -10.39 17.89 12.28
N LEU A 415 -11.25 16.94 12.64
CA LEU A 415 -12.71 17.07 12.61
C LEU A 415 -13.30 17.64 13.91
N GLY A 416 -12.45 18.06 14.85
CA GLY A 416 -12.86 18.72 16.09
C GLY A 416 -13.05 17.80 17.29
N HIS A 417 -12.81 16.49 17.15
CA HIS A 417 -12.93 15.56 18.27
C HIS A 417 -11.82 15.78 19.30
N LYS A 418 -12.18 15.77 20.59
CA LYS A 418 -11.25 15.99 21.73
C LYS A 418 -11.22 14.86 22.75
N ASP A 419 -12.08 13.88 22.58
CA ASP A 419 -12.31 12.72 23.44
C ASP A 419 -11.51 11.48 23.01
N GLY A 420 -10.60 11.62 22.03
CA GLY A 420 -9.84 10.49 21.48
C GLY A 420 -10.51 9.77 20.32
N THR A 421 -11.68 10.25 19.85
CA THR A 421 -12.35 9.70 18.66
C THR A 421 -11.40 9.60 17.47
N CYS A 422 -11.28 8.38 16.93
CA CYS A 422 -10.43 8.07 15.77
C CYS A 422 -11.29 7.89 14.52
N VAL A 423 -10.94 8.58 13.43
CA VAL A 423 -11.70 8.56 12.17
C VAL A 423 -10.77 8.13 11.05
N LEU A 424 -11.17 7.14 10.24
CA LEU A 424 -10.36 6.71 9.11
C LEU A 424 -10.22 7.84 8.06
N PRO A 425 -9.03 8.03 7.46
CA PRO A 425 -8.88 8.90 6.30
C PRO A 425 -9.77 8.45 5.13
N ALA A 426 -10.23 9.40 4.30
CA ALA A 426 -11.21 9.14 3.25
C ALA A 426 -10.63 8.44 1.99
N LEU A 427 -9.32 8.46 1.80
CA LEU A 427 -8.64 7.94 0.62
C LEU A 427 -7.66 6.81 1.02
N PRO A 428 -7.36 5.87 0.10
CA PRO A 428 -6.40 4.79 0.33
C PRO A 428 -4.94 5.29 0.26
N VAL A 429 -4.61 6.34 1.02
CA VAL A 429 -3.31 7.02 0.93
C VAL A 429 -2.14 6.09 1.25
N PRO A 430 -2.05 5.45 2.44
CA PRO A 430 -1.02 4.46 2.73
C PRO A 430 -0.85 3.37 1.66
N ASP A 431 -1.92 2.73 1.18
CA ASP A 431 -1.79 1.66 0.19
C ASP A 431 -1.21 2.18 -1.14
N MET A 432 -1.74 3.30 -1.64
CA MET A 432 -1.24 3.92 -2.87
C MET A 432 0.25 4.28 -2.71
N LEU A 433 0.61 4.98 -1.62
CA LEU A 433 2.00 5.39 -1.36
C LEU A 433 2.94 4.19 -1.18
N THR A 434 2.52 3.14 -0.47
CA THR A 434 3.29 1.90 -0.32
C THR A 434 3.57 1.26 -1.67
N GLY A 435 2.58 1.24 -2.57
CA GLY A 435 2.78 0.73 -3.91
C GLY A 435 3.79 1.53 -4.73
N LEU A 436 3.76 2.87 -4.62
CA LEU A 436 4.75 3.74 -5.27
C LEU A 436 6.15 3.58 -4.66
N ILE A 437 6.25 3.44 -3.34
CA ILE A 437 7.50 3.11 -2.62
C ILE A 437 8.06 1.77 -3.11
N GLY A 438 7.23 0.75 -3.23
CA GLY A 438 7.61 -0.56 -3.78
C GLY A 438 8.09 -0.47 -5.21
N CYS A 439 7.45 0.34 -6.06
CA CYS A 439 7.91 0.61 -7.42
C CYS A 439 9.29 1.30 -7.43
N ILE A 440 9.50 2.34 -6.62
CA ILE A 440 10.79 3.05 -6.53
C ILE A 440 11.88 2.10 -6.06
N GLY A 441 11.64 1.35 -4.98
CA GLY A 441 12.59 0.36 -4.47
C GLY A 441 12.92 -0.73 -5.50
N THR A 442 11.94 -1.18 -6.28
CA THR A 442 12.14 -2.12 -7.38
C THR A 442 13.06 -1.54 -8.44
N MET A 443 12.78 -0.33 -8.91
CA MET A 443 13.59 0.32 -9.95
C MET A 443 15.00 0.63 -9.49
N MET A 444 15.21 0.97 -8.21
CA MET A 444 16.54 1.18 -7.64
C MET A 444 17.34 -0.12 -7.49
N ALA A 445 16.65 -1.27 -7.42
CA ALA A 445 17.28 -2.59 -7.31
C ALA A 445 17.59 -3.23 -8.67
N ILE A 446 16.93 -2.77 -9.73
CA ILE A 446 17.25 -3.07 -11.15
C ILE A 446 18.51 -2.30 -11.53
#